data_AF-A0A1H8VF08-F1
#
_entry.id   AF-A0A1H8VF08-F1
#
_cell.length_a   1.000
_cell.length_b   1.000
_cell.length_c   1.000
_cell.angle_alpha   90.00
_cell.angle_beta   90.00
_cell.angle_gamma   90.00
#
_symmetry.space_group_name_H-M   'P 1'
#
loop_
_entity.id
_entity.type
_entity.pdbx_description
1 polymer ?
#
loop_
_entity_poly.entity_id
_entity_poly.type
_entity_poly.pdbx_seq_one_letter_code
_entity_poly.pdbx_strand_id
1 'polypeptide(L)'
;MFDFGQIPTWLRRATWDWKIVRRMRSKKSLSKLPSRVPVLGLADWLKESLGEEVVQADDRRFVFPYSNDAVSSALFAFFITALFSLVFLYLVFISYDGIMYDLSVNEASWHSLSVSFLLLAVQVLCFFVFSYSFLIAFSAIFRVIRRLFGNYPRLSLVFDRERGVVFLPPIGLGGYDEVPWESLVVVNFHMPKMYGGAFKVIKAFRPSDLRLITLNEDFPDEAMAFYSWYMDRSKPLPPDEVFDPYRERDEERRL
;
A
#
# COMPACT_ATOMS: atom_id res chain seq x y z
N MET A 1 -19.87 -11.45 -10.82
CA MET A 1 -19.52 -10.05 -11.10
C MET A 1 -20.50 -9.18 -10.33
N PHE A 2 -20.09 -8.52 -9.25
CA PHE A 2 -21.00 -7.70 -8.45
C PHE A 2 -21.38 -6.45 -9.26
N ASP A 3 -22.67 -6.23 -9.52
CA ASP A 3 -23.14 -5.03 -10.22
C ASP A 3 -23.28 -3.87 -9.22
N PHE A 4 -22.20 -3.10 -9.12
CA PHE A 4 -22.10 -1.94 -8.27
C PHE A 4 -23.02 -0.77 -8.69
N GLY A 5 -23.81 -0.92 -9.77
CA GLY A 5 -24.83 0.05 -10.18
C GLY A 5 -25.99 0.20 -9.19
N GLN A 6 -26.21 -0.81 -8.34
CA GLN A 6 -27.35 -0.90 -7.42
C GLN A 6 -27.14 -0.17 -6.07
N ILE A 7 -25.96 0.41 -5.81
CA ILE A 7 -25.68 1.05 -4.52
C ILE A 7 -26.32 2.45 -4.43
N PRO A 8 -26.98 2.82 -3.33
CA PRO A 8 -27.60 4.14 -3.15
C PRO A 8 -26.64 5.31 -3.39
N THR A 9 -27.14 6.37 -4.02
CA THR A 9 -26.36 7.55 -4.45
C THR A 9 -25.72 8.32 -3.31
N TRP A 10 -26.28 8.27 -2.10
CA TRP A 10 -25.70 8.91 -0.91
C TRP A 10 -24.48 8.14 -0.39
N LEU A 11 -24.52 6.80 -0.41
CA LEU A 11 -23.38 5.95 -0.05
C LEU A 11 -22.23 6.12 -1.08
N ARG A 12 -22.59 6.22 -2.37
CA ARG A 12 -21.66 6.58 -3.47
C ARG A 12 -21.01 7.96 -3.31
N ARG A 13 -21.66 8.90 -2.62
CA ARG A 13 -21.11 10.24 -2.36
C ARG A 13 -20.31 10.31 -1.06
N ALA A 14 -20.65 9.50 -0.06
CA ALA A 14 -19.91 9.40 1.20
C ALA A 14 -18.53 8.73 1.01
N THR A 15 -18.44 7.75 0.11
CA THR A 15 -17.16 7.16 -0.32
C THR A 15 -16.52 8.05 -1.38
N TRP A 16 -15.82 9.11 -0.95
CA TRP A 16 -15.09 10.06 -1.82
C TRP A 16 -14.05 9.39 -2.76
N ASP A 17 -13.76 8.10 -2.58
CA ASP A 17 -12.81 7.33 -3.38
C ASP A 17 -13.34 6.80 -4.73
N TRP A 18 -14.64 6.90 -5.06
CA TRP A 18 -15.18 6.20 -6.24
C TRP A 18 -15.18 7.03 -7.53
N LYS A 19 -15.15 8.37 -7.41
CA LYS A 19 -14.91 9.26 -8.57
C LYS A 19 -13.52 9.05 -9.17
N ILE A 20 -12.58 8.58 -8.36
CA ILE A 20 -11.21 8.20 -8.73
C ILE A 20 -11.25 6.93 -9.60
N VAL A 21 -12.00 5.91 -9.17
CA VAL A 21 -12.14 4.62 -9.89
C VAL A 21 -12.72 4.76 -11.30
N ARG A 22 -13.75 5.60 -11.52
CA ARG A 22 -14.35 5.77 -12.86
C ARG A 22 -13.44 6.50 -13.86
N ARG A 23 -12.55 7.39 -13.40
CA ARG A 23 -11.58 8.07 -14.29
C ARG A 23 -10.38 7.17 -14.66
N MET A 24 -10.18 6.06 -13.94
CA MET A 24 -8.97 5.25 -14.01
C MET A 24 -9.07 3.96 -14.83
N ARG A 25 -10.18 3.70 -15.54
CA ARG A 25 -10.19 2.67 -16.60
C ARG A 25 -9.27 3.03 -17.77
N SER A 26 -9.04 4.32 -17.99
CA SER A 26 -8.13 4.80 -19.02
C SER A 26 -6.72 4.93 -18.43
N LYS A 27 -5.89 3.89 -18.60
CA LYS A 27 -4.45 3.97 -18.30
C LYS A 27 -3.73 5.08 -19.10
N LYS A 28 -4.35 5.56 -20.20
CA LYS A 28 -3.83 6.65 -21.04
C LYS A 28 -3.66 7.98 -20.30
N SER A 29 -4.45 8.29 -19.27
CA SER A 29 -4.24 9.51 -18.49
C SER A 29 -3.11 9.41 -17.47
N LEU A 30 -2.61 8.19 -17.22
CA LEU A 30 -1.54 7.90 -16.28
C LEU A 30 -0.17 7.83 -16.96
N SER A 31 -0.15 7.60 -18.28
CA SER A 31 1.04 7.73 -19.12
C SER A 31 1.15 9.16 -19.66
N LYS A 32 2.30 9.83 -19.54
CA LYS A 32 2.60 11.01 -20.37
C LYS A 32 2.49 10.63 -21.87
N LEU A 33 2.08 11.58 -22.71
CA LEU A 33 1.75 11.35 -24.13
C LEU A 33 2.75 10.43 -24.84
N PRO A 34 2.27 9.43 -25.62
CA PRO A 34 3.11 8.42 -26.29
C PRO A 34 4.07 8.97 -27.36
N SER A 35 4.02 10.27 -27.67
CA SER A 35 4.90 10.92 -28.65
C SER A 35 6.29 11.28 -28.11
N ARG A 36 6.48 11.23 -26.78
CA ARG A 36 7.81 11.22 -26.17
C ARG A 36 7.96 9.85 -25.54
N VAL A 37 8.53 8.91 -26.28
CA VAL A 37 9.00 7.63 -25.72
C VAL A 37 9.91 8.01 -24.55
N PRO A 38 9.49 7.84 -23.27
CA PRO A 38 10.46 7.95 -22.20
C PRO A 38 11.53 6.91 -22.52
N VAL A 39 12.80 7.20 -22.29
CA VAL A 39 13.78 6.11 -22.19
C VAL A 39 13.22 5.21 -21.10
N LEU A 40 12.68 4.07 -21.50
CA LEU A 40 11.77 3.26 -20.68
C LEU A 40 12.57 2.40 -19.70
N GLY A 41 13.80 2.80 -19.31
CA GLY A 41 14.80 2.04 -18.56
C GLY A 41 14.44 1.69 -17.12
N LEU A 42 13.15 1.49 -16.83
CA LEU A 42 12.65 0.96 -15.57
C LEU A 42 13.10 -0.48 -15.38
N ALA A 43 13.10 -1.32 -16.42
CA ALA A 43 13.53 -2.71 -16.26
C ALA A 43 15.04 -2.77 -15.96
N ASP A 44 15.82 -1.96 -16.69
CA ASP A 44 17.27 -1.82 -16.48
C ASP A 44 17.55 -1.28 -15.07
N TRP A 45 16.88 -0.19 -14.68
CA TRP A 45 17.01 0.41 -13.34
C TRP A 45 16.61 -0.58 -12.22
N LEU A 46 15.53 -1.35 -12.40
CA LEU A 46 15.11 -2.35 -11.43
C LEU A 46 16.13 -3.49 -11.31
N LYS A 47 16.70 -3.96 -12.44
CA LYS A 47 17.78 -4.97 -12.41
C LYS A 47 19.03 -4.42 -11.71
N GLU A 48 19.42 -3.19 -12.00
CA GLU A 48 20.58 -2.55 -11.37
C GLU A 48 20.35 -2.35 -9.86
N SER A 49 19.15 -1.93 -9.46
CA SER A 49 18.82 -1.60 -8.07
C SER A 49 18.57 -2.82 -7.19
N LEU A 50 17.96 -3.88 -7.74
CA LEU A 50 17.52 -5.05 -6.98
C LEU A 50 18.39 -6.30 -7.23
N GLY A 51 19.22 -6.27 -8.27
CA GLY A 51 20.06 -7.38 -8.72
C GLY A 51 19.42 -8.23 -9.83
N GLU A 52 20.25 -8.72 -10.75
CA GLU A 52 19.81 -9.49 -11.93
C GLU A 52 19.07 -10.79 -11.57
N GLU A 53 19.46 -11.47 -10.49
CA GLU A 53 18.81 -12.72 -10.05
C GLU A 53 17.39 -12.50 -9.50
N VAL A 54 17.06 -11.26 -9.15
CA VAL A 54 15.84 -10.92 -8.42
C VAL A 54 14.74 -10.42 -9.36
N VAL A 55 15.11 -9.78 -10.47
CA VAL A 55 14.19 -9.26 -11.48
C VAL A 55 14.27 -10.13 -12.72
N GLN A 56 13.21 -10.91 -12.97
CA GLN A 56 13.07 -11.68 -14.19
C GLN A 56 12.28 -10.88 -15.21
N ALA A 57 12.87 -10.61 -16.36
CA ALA A 57 12.27 -9.76 -17.37
C ALA A 57 12.50 -10.38 -18.73
N ASP A 58 11.45 -11.03 -19.23
CA ASP A 58 11.45 -11.78 -20.47
C ASP A 58 10.36 -11.25 -21.41
N ASP A 59 10.28 -11.83 -22.61
CA ASP A 59 9.27 -11.55 -23.63
C ASP A 59 7.84 -11.97 -23.25
N ARG A 60 7.69 -12.78 -22.20
CA ARG A 60 6.40 -13.31 -21.73
C ARG A 60 6.01 -12.79 -20.36
N ARG A 61 6.99 -12.65 -19.47
CA ARG A 61 6.75 -12.31 -18.07
C ARG A 61 7.75 -11.28 -17.58
N PHE A 62 7.22 -10.33 -16.83
CA PHE A 62 7.99 -9.36 -16.08
C PHE A 62 7.68 -9.53 -14.59
N VAL A 63 8.69 -9.94 -13.83
CA VAL A 63 8.61 -10.32 -12.42
C VAL A 63 9.62 -9.51 -11.64
N PHE A 64 9.15 -8.84 -10.59
CA PHE A 64 10.03 -8.18 -9.63
C PHE A 64 9.50 -8.40 -8.21
N PRO A 65 10.36 -8.35 -7.19
CA PRO A 65 9.96 -8.56 -5.82
C PRO A 65 8.96 -7.48 -5.39
N TYR A 66 7.88 -7.92 -4.78
CA TYR A 66 6.97 -7.03 -4.06
C TYR A 66 7.53 -6.82 -2.66
N SER A 67 8.07 -5.63 -2.43
CA SER A 67 8.35 -5.18 -1.08
C SER A 67 7.02 -4.88 -0.40
N ASN A 68 6.47 -5.88 0.27
CA ASN A 68 5.46 -5.60 1.28
C ASN A 68 6.17 -4.83 2.39
N ASP A 69 5.69 -3.61 2.64
CA ASP A 69 6.03 -2.69 3.72
C ASP A 69 5.74 -3.28 5.12
N ALA A 70 5.82 -4.59 5.30
CA ALA A 70 5.58 -5.26 6.57
C ALA A 70 6.53 -4.75 7.67
N VAL A 71 7.77 -4.41 7.32
CA VAL A 71 8.76 -3.88 8.27
C VAL A 71 8.44 -2.42 8.61
N SER A 72 8.27 -1.55 7.61
CA SER A 72 7.94 -0.14 7.81
C SER A 72 6.59 0.01 8.53
N SER A 73 5.57 -0.79 8.17
CA SER A 73 4.30 -0.84 8.89
C SER A 73 4.42 -1.38 10.32
N ALA A 74 5.30 -2.36 10.58
CA ALA A 74 5.58 -2.83 11.94
C ALA A 74 6.26 -1.75 12.79
N LEU A 75 7.26 -1.06 12.25
CA LEU A 75 7.95 0.04 12.91
C LEU A 75 6.99 1.20 13.20
N PHE A 76 6.16 1.57 12.24
CA PHE A 76 5.14 2.61 12.43
C PHE A 76 4.12 2.21 13.50
N ALA A 77 3.62 0.97 13.46
CA ALA A 77 2.69 0.46 14.48
C ALA A 77 3.33 0.46 15.88
N PHE A 78 4.61 0.10 15.99
CA PHE A 78 5.35 0.14 17.25
C PHE A 78 5.51 1.58 17.75
N PHE A 79 5.90 2.51 16.88
CA PHE A 79 6.02 3.94 17.22
C PHE A 79 4.71 4.51 17.74
N ILE A 80 3.60 4.27 17.03
CA ILE A 80 2.26 4.71 17.44
C ILE A 80 1.87 4.08 18.78
N THR A 81 2.12 2.79 18.97
CA THR A 81 1.83 2.10 20.23
C THR A 81 2.63 2.70 21.38
N ALA A 82 3.93 2.93 21.20
CA ALA A 82 4.80 3.54 22.20
C ALA A 82 4.35 4.96 22.57
N LEU A 83 3.97 5.77 21.59
CA LEU A 83 3.43 7.12 21.80
C LEU A 83 2.16 7.07 22.66
N PHE A 84 1.21 6.20 22.32
CA PHE A 84 -0.03 6.06 23.10
C PHE A 84 0.21 5.48 24.49
N SER A 85 1.19 4.58 24.66
CA SER A 85 1.60 4.11 26.00
C SER A 85 2.08 5.25 26.89
N LEU A 86 2.93 6.15 26.36
CA LEU A 86 3.46 7.29 27.12
C LEU A 86 2.35 8.26 27.50
N VAL A 87 1.44 8.57 26.57
CA VAL A 87 0.28 9.42 26.85
C VAL A 87 -0.63 8.79 27.91
N PHE A 88 -0.90 7.49 27.81
CA PHE A 88 -1.72 6.77 28.78
C PHE A 88 -1.08 6.79 30.18
N LEU A 89 0.22 6.47 30.29
CA LEU A 89 0.94 6.50 31.57
C LEU A 89 0.95 7.90 32.19
N TYR A 90 1.15 8.94 31.38
CA TYR A 90 1.10 10.34 31.82
C TYR A 90 -0.27 10.72 32.38
N LEU A 91 -1.35 10.32 31.70
CA LEU A 91 -2.73 10.57 32.17
C LEU A 91 -3.05 9.83 33.47
N VAL A 92 -2.55 8.60 33.62
CA VAL A 92 -2.68 7.83 34.88
C VAL A 92 -1.96 8.58 36.02
N PHE A 93 -0.75 9.06 35.77
CA PHE A 93 0.04 9.80 36.77
C PHE A 93 -0.66 11.08 37.23
N ILE A 94 -1.10 11.94 36.31
CA ILE A 94 -1.83 13.18 36.67
C ILE A 94 -3.10 12.87 37.46
N SER A 95 -3.84 11.83 37.05
CA SER A 95 -5.09 11.50 37.71
C SER A 95 -4.86 10.99 39.13
N TYR A 96 -3.79 10.23 39.34
CA TYR A 96 -3.37 9.79 40.68
C TYR A 96 -3.01 10.99 41.56
N ASP A 97 -2.17 11.90 41.09
CA ASP A 97 -1.78 13.11 41.85
C ASP A 97 -2.98 13.99 42.18
N GLY A 98 -3.92 14.16 41.24
CA GLY A 98 -5.16 14.92 41.47
C GLY A 98 -6.04 14.29 42.56
N ILE A 99 -6.23 12.96 42.52
CA ILE A 99 -7.00 12.24 43.54
C ILE A 99 -6.32 12.35 44.91
N MET A 100 -4.99 12.18 44.97
CA MET A 100 -4.23 12.27 46.21
C MET A 100 -4.28 13.68 46.82
N TYR A 101 -4.22 14.72 45.97
CA TYR A 101 -4.39 16.10 46.41
C TYR A 101 -5.79 16.33 47.00
N ASP A 102 -6.86 15.93 46.29
CA ASP A 102 -8.24 16.09 46.77
C ASP A 102 -8.49 15.35 48.11
N LEU A 103 -7.94 14.13 48.25
CA LEU A 103 -8.01 13.36 49.50
C LEU A 103 -7.28 14.07 50.65
N SER A 104 -6.21 14.81 50.37
CA SER A 104 -5.43 15.51 51.39
C SER A 104 -6.09 16.81 51.88
N VAL A 105 -6.87 17.47 51.02
CA VAL A 105 -7.52 18.76 51.33
C VAL A 105 -8.94 18.58 51.89
N ASN A 106 -9.53 17.38 51.77
CA ASN A 106 -10.84 16.99 52.33
C ASN A 106 -12.02 17.89 51.89
N GLU A 107 -11.87 18.58 50.76
CA GLU A 107 -12.90 19.40 50.12
C GLU A 107 -13.27 18.79 48.75
N ALA A 108 -13.95 17.64 48.78
CA ALA A 108 -14.50 17.06 47.57
C ALA A 108 -15.69 17.91 47.07
N SER A 109 -15.43 18.78 46.09
CA SER A 109 -16.46 19.57 45.42
C SER A 109 -17.08 18.78 44.25
N TRP A 110 -18.29 19.15 43.82
CA TRP A 110 -18.89 18.58 42.60
C TRP A 110 -18.03 18.78 41.36
N HIS A 111 -17.23 19.86 41.34
CA HIS A 111 -16.27 20.12 40.27
C HIS A 111 -15.15 19.08 40.26
N SER A 112 -14.56 18.74 41.41
CA SER A 112 -13.49 17.74 41.44
C SER A 112 -13.98 16.36 41.02
N LEU A 113 -15.16 15.93 41.49
CA LEU A 113 -15.79 14.68 41.04
C LEU A 113 -16.04 14.64 39.52
N SER A 114 -16.51 15.75 38.94
CA SER A 114 -16.74 15.84 37.49
C SER A 114 -15.44 15.76 36.68
N VAL A 115 -14.35 16.36 37.19
CA VAL A 115 -13.03 16.30 36.57
C VAL A 115 -12.46 14.89 36.68
N SER A 116 -12.56 14.21 37.83
CA SER A 116 -12.13 12.82 38.00
C SER A 116 -12.88 11.88 37.05
N PHE A 117 -14.20 12.06 36.88
CA PHE A 117 -14.99 11.25 35.95
C PHE A 117 -14.59 11.47 34.49
N LEU A 118 -14.33 12.73 34.10
CA LEU A 118 -13.83 13.06 32.77
C LEU A 118 -12.46 12.43 32.52
N LEU A 119 -11.53 12.53 33.48
CA LEU A 119 -10.21 11.92 33.39
C LEU A 119 -10.30 10.39 33.26
N LEU A 120 -11.17 9.74 34.04
CA LEU A 120 -11.42 8.31 33.93
C LEU A 120 -11.95 7.93 32.53
N ALA A 121 -12.90 8.70 31.99
CA ALA A 121 -13.43 8.46 30.65
C ALA A 121 -12.34 8.59 29.56
N VAL A 122 -11.47 9.59 29.68
CA VAL A 122 -10.32 9.77 28.78
C VAL A 122 -9.33 8.61 28.92
N GLN A 123 -9.03 8.15 30.13
CA GLN A 123 -8.17 6.99 30.36
C GLN A 123 -8.73 5.71 29.73
N VAL A 124 -10.03 5.45 29.87
CA VAL A 124 -10.70 4.29 29.26
C VAL A 124 -10.59 4.36 27.73
N LEU A 125 -10.83 5.54 27.14
CA LEU A 125 -10.67 5.73 25.69
C LEU A 125 -9.22 5.49 25.26
N CYS A 126 -8.24 6.06 25.97
CA CYS A 126 -6.82 5.85 25.70
C CYS A 126 -6.42 4.37 25.82
N PHE A 127 -6.97 3.64 26.80
CA PHE A 127 -6.73 2.20 26.95
C PHE A 127 -7.24 1.41 25.73
N PHE A 128 -8.43 1.73 25.20
CA PHE A 128 -8.92 1.08 23.99
C PHE A 128 -8.06 1.40 22.77
N VAL A 129 -7.64 2.67 22.59
CA VAL A 129 -6.76 3.07 21.49
C VAL A 129 -5.39 2.40 21.60
N PHE A 130 -4.83 2.33 22.81
CA PHE A 130 -3.58 1.63 23.09
C PHE A 130 -3.70 0.14 22.78
N SER A 131 -4.75 -0.52 23.28
CA SER A 131 -4.99 -1.96 23.06
C SER A 131 -5.13 -2.28 21.58
N TYR A 132 -5.86 -1.45 20.83
CA TYR A 132 -6.00 -1.60 19.38
C TYR A 132 -4.66 -1.42 18.66
N SER A 133 -3.88 -0.39 19.02
CA SER A 133 -2.55 -0.13 18.45
C SER A 133 -1.59 -1.29 18.74
N PHE A 134 -1.63 -1.82 19.97
CA PHE A 134 -0.84 -2.96 20.41
C PHE A 134 -1.16 -4.23 19.59
N LEU A 135 -2.43 -4.51 19.32
CA LEU A 135 -2.83 -5.63 18.45
C LEU A 135 -2.30 -5.47 17.02
N ILE A 136 -2.33 -4.26 16.46
CA ILE A 136 -1.74 -3.98 15.15
C ILE A 136 -0.23 -4.24 15.18
N ALA A 137 0.48 -3.69 16.18
CA ALA A 137 1.92 -3.88 16.32
C ALA A 137 2.29 -5.36 16.47
N PHE A 138 1.57 -6.10 17.31
CA PHE A 138 1.75 -7.54 17.49
C PHE A 138 1.55 -8.31 16.18
N SER A 139 0.49 -7.99 15.42
CA SER A 139 0.22 -8.62 14.11
C SER A 139 1.33 -8.32 13.09
N ALA A 140 1.95 -7.15 13.16
CA ALA A 140 3.01 -6.73 12.26
C ALA A 140 4.34 -7.43 12.63
N ILE A 141 4.68 -7.50 13.92
CA ILE A 141 5.84 -8.24 14.42
C ILE A 141 5.72 -9.72 14.05
N PHE A 142 4.55 -10.33 14.23
CA PHE A 142 4.34 -11.72 13.87
C PHE A 142 4.59 -11.98 12.37
N ARG A 143 4.20 -11.03 11.49
CA ARG A 143 4.50 -11.10 10.05
C ARG A 143 6.01 -11.00 9.77
N VAL A 144 6.72 -10.08 10.44
CA VAL A 144 8.17 -9.92 10.29
C VAL A 144 8.91 -11.18 10.77
N ILE A 145 8.57 -11.68 11.95
CA ILE A 145 9.13 -12.91 12.52
C ILE A 145 8.97 -14.06 11.55
N ARG A 146 7.75 -14.32 11.06
CA ARG A 146 7.53 -15.43 10.13
C ARG A 146 8.29 -15.27 8.81
N ARG A 147 8.56 -14.03 8.36
CA ARG A 147 9.42 -13.75 7.20
C ARG A 147 10.88 -14.09 7.46
N LEU A 148 11.39 -13.76 8.65
CA LEU A 148 12.77 -14.08 9.06
C LEU A 148 12.99 -15.59 9.19
N PHE A 149 12.00 -16.32 9.71
CA PHE A 149 12.06 -17.79 9.87
C PHE A 149 11.83 -18.57 8.55
N GLY A 150 11.90 -17.92 7.38
CA GLY A 150 11.88 -18.59 6.08
C GLY A 150 10.53 -19.19 5.65
N ASN A 151 9.49 -19.07 6.48
CA ASN A 151 8.16 -19.66 6.24
C ASN A 151 7.29 -18.85 5.28
N TYR A 152 7.86 -17.87 4.57
CA TYR A 152 7.15 -17.07 3.56
C TYR A 152 8.00 -16.93 2.29
N PRO A 153 7.49 -17.35 1.12
CA PRO A 153 8.14 -17.05 -0.15
C PRO A 153 8.22 -15.53 -0.33
N ARG A 154 9.30 -15.05 -0.98
CA ARG A 154 9.38 -13.65 -1.40
C ARG A 154 8.17 -13.37 -2.30
N LEU A 155 7.35 -12.42 -1.88
CA LEU A 155 6.23 -11.96 -2.69
C LEU A 155 6.80 -11.28 -3.93
N SER A 156 6.21 -11.55 -5.09
CA SER A 156 6.58 -10.92 -6.36
C SER A 156 5.35 -10.31 -7.01
N LEU A 157 5.56 -9.33 -7.85
CA LEU A 157 4.52 -8.81 -8.73
C LEU A 157 4.83 -9.31 -10.13
N VAL A 158 3.85 -9.97 -10.75
CA VAL A 158 4.06 -10.64 -12.04
C VAL A 158 3.13 -10.03 -13.07
N PHE A 159 3.71 -9.50 -14.14
CA PHE A 159 3.02 -9.09 -15.34
C PHE A 159 3.20 -10.18 -16.39
N ASP A 160 2.14 -10.91 -16.71
CA ASP A 160 2.14 -11.95 -17.75
C ASP A 160 1.57 -11.36 -19.04
N ARG A 161 2.47 -10.99 -19.96
CA ARG A 161 2.16 -10.38 -21.25
C ARG A 161 1.45 -11.36 -22.17
N GLU A 162 1.79 -12.64 -22.12
CA GLU A 162 1.22 -13.68 -22.99
C GLU A 162 -0.27 -13.86 -22.72
N ARG A 163 -0.62 -14.00 -21.43
CA ARG A 163 -2.02 -14.14 -20.98
C ARG A 163 -2.74 -12.80 -20.82
N GLY A 164 -2.01 -11.69 -20.78
CA GLY A 164 -2.57 -10.35 -20.52
C GLY A 164 -3.11 -10.20 -19.10
N VAL A 165 -2.50 -10.87 -18.13
CA VAL A 165 -2.93 -10.88 -16.72
C VAL A 165 -1.81 -10.38 -15.80
N VAL A 166 -2.21 -9.84 -14.65
CA VAL A 166 -1.30 -9.42 -13.59
C VAL A 166 -1.58 -10.27 -12.36
N PHE A 167 -0.54 -10.87 -11.81
CA PHE A 167 -0.64 -11.57 -10.53
C PHE A 167 -0.25 -10.62 -9.40
N LEU A 168 -1.22 -10.37 -8.55
CA LEU A 168 -1.09 -9.49 -7.40
C LEU A 168 -0.74 -10.33 -6.16
N PRO A 169 0.30 -9.95 -5.37
CA PRO A 169 0.78 -10.71 -4.20
C PRO A 169 0.01 -10.46 -2.90
N PRO A 170 -0.36 -11.50 -2.11
CA PRO A 170 -1.26 -11.38 -0.96
C PRO A 170 -0.83 -10.34 0.09
N ILE A 171 -1.80 -9.63 0.66
CA ILE A 171 -1.59 -8.77 1.83
C ILE A 171 -2.09 -9.53 3.06
N GLY A 172 -1.21 -10.34 3.66
CA GLY A 172 -1.51 -11.14 4.85
C GLY A 172 -1.82 -12.60 4.52
N LEU A 173 -2.96 -13.11 4.97
CA LEU A 173 -3.40 -14.49 4.74
C LEU A 173 -4.20 -14.54 3.44
N GLY A 174 -3.66 -15.19 2.41
CA GLY A 174 -4.31 -15.31 1.11
C GLY A 174 -3.36 -15.81 0.02
N GLY A 175 -3.93 -16.07 -1.15
CA GLY A 175 -3.17 -16.41 -2.36
C GLY A 175 -2.91 -15.19 -3.26
N TYR A 176 -2.32 -15.45 -4.41
CA TYR A 176 -2.22 -14.46 -5.47
C TYR A 176 -3.58 -14.24 -6.14
N ASP A 177 -3.87 -12.99 -6.47
CA ASP A 177 -5.03 -12.65 -7.30
C ASP A 177 -4.57 -12.54 -8.75
N GLU A 178 -5.17 -13.33 -9.62
CA GLU A 178 -5.01 -13.18 -11.06
C GLU A 178 -6.04 -12.17 -11.57
N VAL A 179 -5.55 -11.05 -12.13
CA VAL A 179 -6.42 -9.97 -12.62
C VAL A 179 -6.07 -9.66 -14.09
N PRO A 180 -7.04 -9.75 -15.03
CA PRO A 180 -6.82 -9.31 -16.40
C PRO A 180 -6.37 -7.86 -16.45
N TRP A 181 -5.31 -7.56 -17.21
CA TRP A 181 -4.73 -6.22 -17.32
C TRP A 181 -5.80 -5.18 -17.62
N GLU A 182 -6.66 -5.43 -18.61
CA GLU A 182 -7.72 -4.50 -19.02
C GLU A 182 -8.71 -4.16 -17.90
N SER A 183 -8.95 -5.11 -16.98
CA SER A 183 -9.84 -4.93 -15.83
C SER A 183 -9.16 -4.37 -14.59
N LEU A 184 -7.82 -4.34 -14.58
CA LEU A 184 -7.03 -3.87 -13.44
C LEU A 184 -7.31 -2.38 -13.18
N VAL A 185 -7.82 -2.08 -12.00
CA VAL A 185 -8.04 -0.70 -11.54
C VAL A 185 -6.76 -0.19 -10.89
N VAL A 186 -6.15 0.82 -11.49
CA VAL A 186 -4.94 1.47 -10.98
C VAL A 186 -5.27 2.86 -10.45
N VAL A 187 -4.74 3.20 -9.28
CA VAL A 187 -5.00 4.43 -8.55
C VAL A 187 -3.72 5.22 -8.33
N ASN A 188 -3.75 6.51 -8.70
CA ASN A 188 -2.75 7.49 -8.29
C ASN A 188 -3.01 7.91 -6.85
N PHE A 189 -2.16 7.45 -5.96
CA PHE A 189 -2.17 7.82 -4.56
C PHE A 189 -1.20 8.98 -4.34
N HIS A 190 -1.62 10.03 -3.64
CA HIS A 190 -0.77 11.17 -3.31
C HIS A 190 -0.62 11.27 -1.80
N MET A 191 0.62 11.21 -1.29
CA MET A 191 0.95 11.40 0.12
C MET A 191 1.65 12.75 0.31
N PRO A 192 1.30 13.54 1.33
CA PRO A 192 2.04 14.76 1.63
C PRO A 192 3.49 14.44 2.01
N LYS A 193 4.44 15.24 1.51
CA LYS A 193 5.85 15.16 1.94
C LYS A 193 6.05 15.94 3.23
N MET A 194 6.97 15.49 4.10
CA MET A 194 7.32 16.19 5.34
C MET A 194 7.84 17.63 5.11
N TYR A 195 8.46 17.90 3.96
CA TYR A 195 9.06 19.21 3.63
C TYR A 195 8.30 19.98 2.53
N GLY A 196 7.03 19.65 2.29
CA GLY A 196 6.20 20.27 1.25
C GLY A 196 6.22 19.51 -0.09
N GLY A 197 5.10 19.59 -0.81
CA GLY A 197 4.81 18.80 -2.01
C GLY A 197 4.09 17.49 -1.72
N ALA A 198 3.91 16.65 -2.75
CA ALA A 198 3.28 15.34 -2.64
C ALA A 198 4.15 14.23 -3.26
N PHE A 199 4.29 13.10 -2.57
CA PHE A 199 4.73 11.83 -3.13
C PHE A 199 3.59 11.22 -3.92
N LYS A 200 3.83 10.88 -5.18
CA LYS A 200 2.88 10.17 -6.03
C LYS A 200 3.28 8.70 -6.05
N VAL A 201 2.31 7.82 -5.84
CA VAL A 201 2.49 6.37 -5.86
C VAL A 201 1.39 5.77 -6.72
N ILE A 202 1.73 4.80 -7.57
CA ILE A 202 0.73 4.04 -8.31
C ILE A 202 0.38 2.76 -7.53
N LYS A 203 -0.91 2.55 -7.29
CA LYS A 203 -1.42 1.36 -6.60
C LYS A 203 -2.44 0.61 -7.45
N ALA A 204 -2.45 -0.71 -7.41
CA ALA A 204 -3.46 -1.56 -8.02
C ALA A 204 -4.49 -2.01 -6.97
N PHE A 205 -5.76 -2.01 -7.37
CA PHE A 205 -6.82 -2.58 -6.55
C PHE A 205 -6.83 -4.11 -6.65
N ARG A 206 -6.83 -4.76 -5.49
CA ARG A 206 -7.01 -6.20 -5.38
C ARG A 206 -8.50 -6.55 -5.20
N PRO A 207 -9.07 -7.42 -6.06
CA PRO A 207 -10.45 -7.85 -5.94
C PRO A 207 -10.79 -8.66 -4.69
N SER A 208 -9.91 -9.57 -4.23
CA SER A 208 -10.26 -10.52 -3.16
C SER A 208 -10.38 -9.91 -1.77
N ASP A 209 -9.52 -8.95 -1.42
CA ASP A 209 -9.46 -8.32 -0.09
C ASP A 209 -9.82 -6.82 -0.12
N LEU A 210 -10.14 -6.28 -1.30
CA LEU A 210 -10.44 -4.86 -1.55
C LEU A 210 -9.31 -3.91 -1.13
N ARG A 211 -8.06 -4.38 -1.07
CA ARG A 211 -6.90 -3.58 -0.69
C ARG A 211 -6.14 -3.02 -1.90
N LEU A 212 -5.30 -2.04 -1.63
CA LEU A 212 -4.42 -1.42 -2.62
C LEU A 212 -2.99 -1.96 -2.49
N ILE A 213 -2.43 -2.40 -3.61
CA ILE A 213 -1.06 -2.91 -3.72
C ILE A 213 -0.23 -1.87 -4.45
N THR A 214 0.89 -1.47 -3.87
CA THR A 214 1.86 -0.61 -4.54
C THR A 214 2.44 -1.31 -5.77
N LEU A 215 2.33 -0.67 -6.94
CA LEU A 215 3.01 -1.10 -8.16
C LEU A 215 4.40 -0.47 -8.28
N ASN A 216 4.51 0.84 -8.02
CA ASN A 216 5.75 1.59 -8.08
C ASN A 216 5.63 2.90 -7.28
N GLU A 217 6.69 3.28 -6.56
CA GLU A 217 6.77 4.50 -5.75
C GLU A 217 7.78 5.51 -6.29
N ASP A 218 8.86 5.03 -6.91
CA ASP A 218 10.00 5.85 -7.32
C ASP A 218 9.69 6.67 -8.58
N PHE A 219 9.11 6.02 -9.59
CA PHE A 219 8.84 6.60 -10.90
C PHE A 219 7.41 6.24 -11.38
N PRO A 220 6.36 6.75 -10.71
CA PRO A 220 4.99 6.29 -10.92
C PRO A 220 4.47 6.51 -12.36
N ASP A 221 4.86 7.60 -13.02
CA ASP A 221 4.41 7.92 -14.37
C ASP A 221 5.16 7.10 -15.43
N GLU A 222 6.48 7.00 -15.28
CA GLU A 222 7.36 6.22 -16.13
C GLU A 222 7.04 4.72 -15.99
N ALA A 223 6.82 4.24 -14.77
CA ALA A 223 6.44 2.86 -14.51
C ALA A 223 5.09 2.50 -15.12
N MET A 224 4.09 3.40 -15.01
CA MET A 224 2.80 3.14 -15.63
C MET A 224 2.86 3.15 -17.16
N ALA A 225 3.68 4.02 -17.75
CA ALA A 225 3.96 4.02 -19.18
C ALA A 225 4.64 2.71 -19.61
N PHE A 226 5.65 2.27 -18.86
CA PHE A 226 6.34 1.00 -19.06
C PHE A 226 5.37 -0.18 -19.00
N TYR A 227 4.60 -0.34 -17.92
CA TYR A 227 3.66 -1.46 -17.78
C TYR A 227 2.60 -1.44 -18.88
N SER A 228 2.12 -0.26 -19.29
CA SER A 228 1.17 -0.13 -20.39
C SER A 228 1.78 -0.50 -21.74
N TRP A 229 3.05 -0.21 -21.96
CA TRP A 229 3.78 -0.63 -23.16
C TRP A 229 4.04 -2.13 -23.16
N TYR A 230 4.59 -2.65 -22.06
CA TYR A 230 4.93 -4.05 -21.89
C TYR A 230 3.70 -4.96 -21.98
N MET A 231 2.56 -4.57 -21.42
CA MET A 231 1.33 -5.38 -21.48
C MET A 231 0.58 -5.27 -22.81
N ASP A 232 0.97 -4.35 -23.70
CA ASP A 232 0.37 -4.20 -25.03
C ASP A 232 1.06 -5.14 -26.03
N ARG A 233 0.40 -6.26 -26.31
CA ARG A 233 0.88 -7.30 -27.24
C ARG A 233 1.06 -6.82 -28.68
N SER A 234 0.45 -5.69 -29.07
CA SER A 234 0.61 -5.14 -30.42
C SER A 234 1.93 -4.38 -30.61
N LYS A 235 2.61 -4.03 -29.51
CA LYS A 235 3.81 -3.20 -29.53
C LYS A 235 5.09 -4.01 -29.39
N PRO A 236 6.22 -3.42 -29.82
CA PRO A 236 7.50 -3.44 -29.14
C PRO A 236 7.63 -4.23 -27.85
N LEU A 237 8.65 -5.07 -27.64
CA LEU A 237 9.22 -5.06 -26.29
C LEU A 237 9.71 -3.63 -25.98
N PRO A 238 9.67 -3.19 -24.71
CA PRO A 238 10.26 -1.91 -24.32
C PRO A 238 11.72 -1.80 -24.78
N PRO A 239 12.21 -0.60 -25.09
CA PRO A 239 13.56 -0.37 -25.63
C PRO A 239 14.71 -0.61 -24.63
N ASP A 240 14.47 -1.30 -23.52
CA ASP A 240 15.42 -1.55 -22.43
C ASP A 240 16.39 -2.68 -22.81
N GLU A 241 17.64 -2.58 -22.37
CA GLU A 241 18.71 -3.54 -22.70
C GLU A 241 18.38 -4.95 -22.17
N VAL A 242 17.68 -5.01 -21.03
CA VAL A 242 17.11 -6.23 -20.45
C VAL A 242 16.35 -7.10 -21.47
N PHE A 243 15.67 -6.49 -22.45
CA PHE A 243 14.84 -7.21 -23.42
C PHE A 243 15.55 -7.56 -24.72
N ASP A 244 16.77 -7.07 -24.95
CA ASP A 244 17.52 -7.28 -26.19
C ASP A 244 17.63 -8.75 -26.61
N PRO A 245 17.91 -9.71 -25.70
CA PRO A 245 18.00 -11.13 -26.05
C PRO A 245 16.69 -11.74 -26.56
N TYR A 246 15.56 -11.06 -26.34
CA TYR A 246 14.23 -11.59 -26.66
C TYR A 246 13.51 -10.82 -27.76
N ARG A 247 14.11 -9.77 -28.33
CA ARG A 247 13.45 -8.94 -29.35
C ARG A 247 13.10 -9.72 -30.60
N GLU A 248 14.04 -10.49 -31.14
CA GLU A 248 13.83 -11.33 -32.33
C GLU A 248 12.69 -12.33 -32.12
N ARG A 249 12.69 -13.01 -30.97
CA ARG A 249 11.63 -13.95 -30.59
C ARG A 249 10.26 -13.27 -30.42
N ASP A 250 10.23 -12.05 -29.92
CA ASP A 250 8.99 -11.29 -29.78
C ASP A 250 8.48 -10.78 -31.12
N GLU A 251 9.37 -10.44 -32.05
CA GLU A 251 9.01 -10.09 -33.44
C GLU A 251 8.44 -11.31 -34.18
N GLU A 252 9.09 -12.47 -34.10
CA GLU A 252 8.60 -13.71 -34.71
C GLU A 252 7.20 -14.11 -34.22
N ARG A 253 6.87 -13.84 -32.95
CA ARG A 253 5.54 -14.14 -32.39
C ARG A 253 4.46 -13.13 -32.79
N ARG A 254 4.86 -11.94 -33.24
CA ARG A 254 3.94 -10.86 -33.66
C ARG A 254 3.64 -10.92 -35.16
N LEU A 255 4.49 -11.56 -35.95
CA LEU A 255 4.29 -11.86 -37.37
C LEU A 255 3.28 -13.00 -37.56
#